data_AF-A0A4Q4VUD3-F1
#
_entry.id   AF-A0A4Q4VUD3-F1
#
_cell.length_a   1.000
_cell.length_b   1.000
_cell.length_c   1.000
_cell.angle_alpha   90.00
_cell.angle_beta   90.00
_cell.angle_gamma   90.00
#
_symmetry.space_group_name_H-M   'P 1'
#
loop_
_entity.id
_entity.type
_entity.pdbx_description
1 polymer ?
#
loop_
_entity_poly.entity_id
_entity_poly.type
_entity_poly.pdbx_seq_one_letter_code
_entity_poly.pdbx_strand_id
1 'polypeptide(L)'
;MATRRIISTEKTILDRDDELDSPSAAASGHPQSRSSSSSTAPAVPTDVILKLLAFTLAMVVVPIGSYFVTVNTVFGGNSTYAGGLAAIMANVVLVGYIIVAMNEDQSEQQAAKKETKKER
;
A
#
# COMPACT_ATOMS: atom_id res chain seq x y z
N MET A 1 -44.93 40.85 12.87
CA MET A 1 -43.80 40.66 11.93
C MET A 1 -43.29 39.23 12.09
N ALA A 2 -43.56 38.35 11.13
CA ALA A 2 -43.12 36.96 11.14
C ALA A 2 -42.22 36.71 9.93
N THR A 3 -40.96 36.37 10.18
CA THR A 3 -39.93 36.07 9.18
C THR A 3 -40.24 34.73 8.52
N ARG A 4 -40.49 34.71 7.20
CA ARG A 4 -40.51 33.47 6.41
C ARG A 4 -39.07 33.06 6.12
N ARG A 5 -38.58 32.03 6.80
CA ARG A 5 -37.31 31.37 6.45
C ARG A 5 -37.57 30.48 5.23
N ILE A 6 -37.04 30.87 4.09
CA ILE A 6 -37.00 30.05 2.88
C ILE A 6 -35.98 28.94 3.16
N ILE A 7 -36.44 27.70 3.29
CA ILE A 7 -35.58 26.52 3.35
C ILE A 7 -35.46 26.03 1.90
N SER A 8 -34.30 26.24 1.30
CA SER A 8 -33.96 25.66 0.01
C SER A 8 -34.03 24.14 0.10
N THR A 9 -34.91 23.57 -0.70
CA THR A 9 -35.03 22.14 -0.96
C THR A 9 -33.80 21.66 -1.75
N GLU A 10 -32.69 21.40 -1.07
CA GLU A 10 -31.64 20.54 -1.63
C GLU A 10 -32.07 19.08 -1.42
N LYS A 11 -32.94 18.58 -2.30
CA LYS A 11 -33.17 17.15 -2.45
C LYS A 11 -31.97 16.57 -3.19
N THR A 12 -31.11 15.92 -2.42
CA THR A 12 -29.97 15.17 -2.93
C THR A 12 -30.47 13.95 -3.71
N ILE A 13 -29.73 13.57 -4.75
CA ILE A 13 -30.09 12.54 -5.76
C ILE A 13 -30.27 11.13 -5.15
N LEU A 14 -30.04 10.95 -3.85
CA LEU A 14 -30.09 9.67 -3.14
C LEU A 14 -31.50 9.21 -2.70
N ASP A 15 -32.51 10.09 -2.67
CA ASP A 15 -33.87 9.73 -2.22
C ASP A 15 -34.80 9.26 -3.36
N ARG A 16 -34.31 9.11 -4.59
CA ARG A 16 -35.17 8.82 -5.77
C ARG A 16 -35.26 7.32 -6.14
N ASP A 17 -34.42 6.48 -5.55
CA ASP A 17 -34.31 5.07 -5.96
C ASP A 17 -35.20 4.12 -5.12
N ASP A 18 -35.79 4.60 -4.02
CA ASP A 18 -36.62 3.78 -3.12
C ASP A 18 -38.12 3.75 -3.47
N GLU A 19 -38.60 4.51 -4.46
CA GLU A 19 -40.04 4.60 -4.78
C GLU A 19 -40.47 3.80 -6.04
N LEU A 20 -39.57 3.06 -6.70
CA LEU A 20 -39.88 2.33 -7.94
C LEU A 20 -40.20 0.84 -7.77
N ASP A 21 -40.01 0.27 -6.57
CA ASP A 21 -40.38 -1.13 -6.30
C ASP A 21 -41.63 -1.22 -5.41
N SER A 22 -42.77 -0.82 -5.99
CA SER A 22 -44.08 -1.32 -5.57
C SER A 22 -44.60 -2.32 -6.61
N PRO A 23 -44.29 -3.63 -6.51
CA PRO A 23 -45.11 -4.63 -7.16
C PRO A 23 -46.23 -5.03 -6.20
N SER A 24 -47.41 -4.56 -6.57
CA SER A 24 -48.71 -5.16 -6.29
C SER A 24 -48.66 -6.68 -6.11
N ALA A 25 -49.34 -7.14 -5.06
CA ALA A 25 -50.01 -8.43 -4.93
C ALA A 25 -49.16 -9.72 -5.06
N ALA A 26 -48.94 -10.35 -3.90
CA ALA A 26 -49.11 -11.77 -3.64
C ALA A 26 -48.87 -12.76 -4.82
N ALA A 27 -47.70 -13.40 -4.83
CA ALA A 27 -47.59 -14.84 -5.13
C ALA A 27 -46.16 -15.36 -4.93
N SER A 28 -46.05 -16.41 -4.12
CA SER A 28 -45.14 -17.56 -4.30
C SER A 28 -43.64 -17.32 -4.52
N GLY A 29 -42.87 -17.57 -3.46
CA GLY A 29 -41.70 -18.47 -3.47
C GLY A 29 -40.57 -18.21 -4.47
N HIS A 30 -39.45 -17.69 -3.98
CA HIS A 30 -38.14 -18.04 -4.54
C HIS A 30 -37.06 -18.04 -3.44
N PRO A 31 -36.03 -18.90 -3.57
CA PRO A 31 -35.32 -19.53 -2.48
C PRO A 31 -34.09 -18.74 -2.03
N GLN A 32 -33.52 -19.30 -0.97
CA GLN A 32 -32.34 -18.92 -0.24
C GLN A 32 -31.12 -18.50 -1.06
N SER A 33 -30.27 -17.78 -0.33
CA SER A 33 -28.81 -17.73 -0.45
C SER A 33 -28.27 -16.81 -1.53
N ARG A 34 -27.72 -15.69 -1.06
CA ARG A 34 -26.33 -15.33 -1.33
C ARG A 34 -25.84 -14.58 -0.11
N SER A 35 -25.20 -15.32 0.80
CA SER A 35 -24.22 -14.72 1.70
C SER A 35 -23.20 -14.02 0.82
N SER A 36 -23.34 -12.71 0.67
CA SER A 36 -22.35 -11.85 0.05
C SER A 36 -21.10 -11.91 0.91
N SER A 37 -20.25 -12.91 0.67
CA SER A 37 -18.95 -13.01 1.30
C SER A 37 -18.15 -11.79 0.87
N SER A 38 -17.94 -10.87 1.80
CA SER A 38 -17.01 -9.76 1.67
C SER A 38 -15.60 -10.33 1.50
N SER A 39 -15.21 -10.56 0.25
CA SER A 39 -13.84 -10.93 -0.10
C SER A 39 -12.94 -9.73 0.13
N THR A 40 -12.42 -9.60 1.35
CA THR A 40 -11.39 -8.62 1.75
C THR A 40 -9.99 -9.13 1.45
N ALA A 41 -9.82 -9.86 0.33
CA ALA A 41 -8.49 -10.19 -0.14
C ALA A 41 -7.69 -8.89 -0.31
N PRO A 42 -6.43 -8.80 0.15
CA PRO A 42 -5.68 -7.55 0.13
C PRO A 42 -5.67 -6.95 -1.29
N ALA A 43 -6.16 -5.72 -1.42
CA ALA A 43 -6.20 -5.00 -2.70
C ALA A 43 -4.81 -4.59 -3.21
N VAL A 44 -3.75 -4.87 -2.45
CA VAL A 44 -2.35 -4.59 -2.79
C VAL A 44 -1.61 -5.92 -3.01
N PRO A 45 -0.83 -6.05 -4.10
CA PRO A 45 -0.06 -7.26 -4.39
C PRO A 45 0.87 -7.64 -3.23
N THR A 46 0.94 -8.93 -2.91
CA THR A 46 1.77 -9.46 -1.80
C THR A 46 3.26 -9.22 -2.03
N ASP A 47 3.70 -9.19 -3.28
CA ASP A 47 5.08 -8.87 -3.66
C ASP A 47 5.49 -7.46 -3.19
N VAL A 48 4.60 -6.47 -3.35
CA VAL A 48 4.82 -5.10 -2.88
C VAL A 48 4.93 -5.06 -1.36
N ILE A 49 4.09 -5.80 -0.65
CA ILE A 49 4.14 -5.87 0.83
C ILE A 49 5.51 -6.40 1.29
N LEU A 50 6.02 -7.47 0.67
CA LEU A 50 7.33 -8.04 1.01
C LEU A 50 8.47 -7.05 0.74
N LYS A 51 8.42 -6.31 -0.36
CA LYS A 51 9.40 -5.27 -0.70
C LYS A 51 9.40 -4.13 0.31
N LEU A 52 8.23 -3.62 0.68
CA LEU A 52 8.11 -2.58 1.70
C LEU A 52 8.65 -3.05 3.06
N LEU A 53 8.37 -4.30 3.43
CA LEU A 53 8.91 -4.89 4.66
C LEU A 53 10.43 -5.03 4.60
N ALA A 54 10.98 -5.53 3.49
CA ALA A 54 12.42 -5.68 3.32
C ALA A 54 13.16 -4.34 3.39
N PHE A 55 12.63 -3.30 2.74
CA PHE A 55 13.24 -1.97 2.76
C PHE A 55 13.19 -1.29 4.13
N THR A 56 12.05 -1.40 4.82
CA THR A 56 11.93 -0.87 6.18
C THR A 56 12.90 -1.57 7.14
N LEU A 57 13.01 -2.90 7.04
CA LEU A 57 13.98 -3.66 7.83
C LEU A 57 15.42 -3.29 7.47
N ALA A 58 15.75 -3.16 6.18
CA ALA A 58 17.09 -2.78 5.73
C ALA A 58 17.52 -1.41 6.27
N MET A 59 16.62 -0.41 6.25
CA MET A 59 16.90 0.94 6.75
C MET A 59 17.22 0.95 8.27
N VAL A 60 16.64 0.03 9.04
CA VAL A 60 16.91 -0.08 10.48
C VAL A 60 18.12 -0.97 10.75
N VAL A 61 18.16 -2.16 10.17
CA VAL A 61 19.15 -3.20 10.48
C VAL A 61 20.53 -2.86 9.93
N VAL A 62 20.63 -2.27 8.73
CA VAL A 62 21.94 -2.05 8.10
C VAL A 62 22.74 -0.94 8.80
N PRO A 63 22.19 0.26 9.08
CA PRO A 63 22.95 1.31 9.78
C PRO A 63 23.23 0.95 11.24
N ILE A 64 22.25 0.37 11.95
CA ILE A 64 22.40 -0.04 13.35
C ILE A 64 23.34 -1.24 13.46
N GLY A 65 23.18 -2.24 12.60
CA GLY A 65 24.06 -3.40 12.52
C GLY A 65 25.50 -2.98 12.21
N SER A 66 25.68 -2.06 11.26
CA SER A 66 27.00 -1.50 10.97
C SER A 66 27.61 -0.83 12.20
N TYR A 67 26.85 -0.07 12.99
CA TYR A 67 27.37 0.52 14.23
C TYR A 67 27.89 -0.56 15.20
N PHE A 68 27.06 -1.56 15.52
CA PHE A 68 27.43 -2.58 16.52
C PHE A 68 28.53 -3.53 16.03
N VAL A 69 28.57 -3.84 14.73
CA VAL A 69 29.69 -4.59 14.15
C VAL A 69 30.97 -3.77 14.28
N THR A 70 30.94 -2.50 13.89
CA THR A 70 32.18 -1.70 13.73
C THR A 70 32.72 -1.15 15.06
N VAL A 71 31.86 -0.89 16.05
CA VAL A 71 32.27 -0.31 17.34
C VAL A 71 33.28 -1.18 18.07
N ASN A 72 33.10 -2.51 18.05
CA ASN A 72 33.95 -3.42 18.81
C ASN A 72 35.02 -4.12 17.95
N THR A 73 34.82 -4.22 16.63
CA THR A 73 35.76 -4.94 15.73
C THR A 73 36.81 -4.04 15.08
N VAL A 74 36.48 -2.77 14.81
CA VAL A 74 37.38 -1.86 14.07
C VAL A 74 37.87 -0.70 14.93
N PHE A 75 37.02 -0.15 15.80
CA PHE A 75 37.34 1.07 16.57
C PHE A 75 37.59 0.85 18.07
N GLY A 76 37.67 -0.41 18.53
CA GLY A 76 38.07 -0.75 19.91
C GLY A 76 37.22 -0.10 21.01
N GLY A 77 35.94 0.14 20.75
CA GLY A 77 35.00 0.77 21.70
C GLY A 77 34.79 2.27 21.52
N ASN A 78 35.40 2.93 20.53
CA ASN A 78 35.14 4.35 20.28
C ASN A 78 33.82 4.57 19.51
N SER A 79 32.76 4.81 20.28
CA SER A 79 31.40 5.04 19.78
C SER A 79 31.27 6.24 18.83
N THR A 80 32.14 7.25 18.93
CA THR A 80 32.08 8.42 18.04
C THR A 80 32.48 8.07 16.62
N TYR A 81 33.59 7.34 16.44
CA TYR A 81 34.02 6.90 15.11
C TYR A 81 33.08 5.83 14.52
N ALA A 82 32.59 4.91 15.37
CA ALA A 82 31.61 3.92 14.95
C ALA A 82 30.27 4.57 14.54
N GLY A 83 29.81 5.58 15.27
CA GLY A 83 28.62 6.36 14.94
C GLY A 83 28.78 7.14 13.64
N GLY A 84 29.95 7.77 13.44
CA GLY A 84 30.27 8.44 12.17
C GLY A 84 30.26 7.50 10.98
N LEU A 85 30.83 6.30 11.12
CA LEU A 85 30.79 5.27 10.07
C LEU A 85 29.37 4.77 9.81
N ALA A 86 28.55 4.61 10.84
CA ALA A 86 27.14 4.24 10.69
C ALA A 86 26.34 5.30 9.90
N ALA A 87 26.60 6.58 10.13
CA ALA A 87 25.99 7.67 9.35
C ALA A 87 26.41 7.64 7.86
N ILE A 88 27.67 7.31 7.57
CA ILE A 88 28.14 7.11 6.19
C ILE A 88 27.43 5.90 5.57
N MET A 89 27.31 4.80 6.32
CA MET A 89 26.62 3.58 5.85
C MET A 89 25.13 3.82 5.59
N ALA A 90 24.47 4.72 6.32
CA ALA A 90 23.10 5.11 6.01
C ALA A 90 22.97 5.73 4.60
N ASN A 91 23.95 6.55 4.17
CA ASN A 91 23.97 7.09 2.81
C ASN A 91 24.25 6.00 1.77
N VAL A 92 25.09 5.01 2.10
CA VAL A 92 25.32 3.84 1.24
C VAL A 92 24.03 3.03 1.06
N VAL A 93 23.26 2.85 2.13
CA VAL A 93 21.94 2.19 2.08
C VAL A 93 20.98 2.97 1.16
N LEU A 94 20.97 4.31 1.22
CA LEU A 94 20.18 5.13 0.31
C LEU A 94 20.57 4.91 -1.17
N VAL A 95 21.87 4.88 -1.47
CA VAL A 95 22.33 4.59 -2.85
C VAL A 95 21.95 3.16 -3.25
N GLY A 96 22.09 2.19 -2.34
CA GLY A 96 21.68 0.81 -2.56
C GLY A 96 20.18 0.69 -2.85
N TYR A 97 19.34 1.45 -2.12
CA TYR A 97 17.90 1.54 -2.38
C TYR A 97 17.62 1.99 -3.82
N ILE A 98 18.30 3.05 -4.28
CA ILE A 98 18.14 3.56 -5.65
C ILE A 98 18.52 2.49 -6.68
N ILE A 99 19.63 1.77 -6.48
CA ILE A 99 20.06 0.70 -7.39
C ILE A 99 19.04 -0.44 -7.44
N VAL A 100 18.52 -0.87 -6.29
CA VAL A 100 17.49 -1.93 -6.23
C VAL A 100 16.22 -1.47 -6.94
N ALA A 101 15.77 -0.24 -6.67
CA ALA A 101 14.60 0.34 -7.33
C ALA A 101 14.78 0.38 -8.86
N MET A 102 15.97 0.74 -9.36
CA MET A 102 16.26 0.73 -10.80
C MET A 102 16.26 -0.68 -11.40
N ASN A 103 16.81 -1.67 -10.70
CA ASN A 103 16.79 -3.06 -11.16
C ASN A 103 15.37 -3.63 -11.18
N GLU A 104 14.56 -3.25 -10.22
CA GLU A 104 13.16 -3.67 -10.13
C GLU A 104 12.32 -3.05 -11.25
N ASP A 105 12.48 -1.74 -11.50
CA ASP A 105 11.83 -1.03 -12.61
C ASP A 105 12.18 -1.64 -13.98
N GLN A 106 13.45 -1.99 -14.20
CA GLN A 106 13.89 -2.69 -15.42
C GLN A 106 13.26 -4.08 -15.57
N SER A 107 13.09 -4.81 -14.47
CA SER A 107 12.57 -6.17 -14.47
C SER A 107 11.07 -6.20 -14.83
N GLU A 108 10.29 -5.27 -14.27
CA GLU A 108 8.86 -5.11 -14.59
C GLU A 108 8.66 -4.71 -16.05
N GLN A 109 9.46 -3.77 -16.57
CA GLN A 109 9.39 -3.35 -17.97
C GLN A 109 9.74 -4.50 -18.95
N GLN A 110 10.72 -5.34 -18.60
CA GLN A 110 11.07 -6.50 -19.42
C GLN A 110 10.02 -7.62 -19.37
N ALA A 111 9.38 -7.84 -18.22
CA ALA A 111 8.29 -8.79 -18.07
C ALA A 111 7.08 -8.36 -18.93
N ALA A 112 6.66 -7.10 -18.82
CA ALA A 112 5.57 -6.54 -19.63
C ALA A 112 5.85 -6.67 -21.14
N LYS A 113 7.09 -6.38 -21.56
CA LYS A 113 7.48 -6.48 -22.98
C LYS A 113 7.49 -7.91 -23.51
N LYS A 114 7.76 -8.92 -22.67
CA LYS A 114 7.70 -10.35 -23.04
C LYS A 114 6.26 -10.84 -23.17
N GLU A 115 5.35 -10.38 -22.31
CA GLU A 115 3.92 -10.73 -22.39
C GLU A 115 3.29 -10.17 -23.66
N THR A 116 3.51 -8.89 -24.00
CA THR A 116 2.98 -8.29 -25.23
C THR A 116 3.48 -8.96 -26.52
N LYS A 117 4.68 -9.55 -26.50
CA LYS A 117 5.27 -10.22 -27.68
C LYS A 117 4.79 -11.68 -27.84
N LYS A 118 4.23 -12.28 -26.78
CA LYS A 118 3.67 -13.64 -26.81
C LYS A 118 2.19 -13.65 -27.23
N GLU A 119 1.50 -12.52 -27.07
CA GLU A 119 0.11 -12.32 -27.50
C GLU A 119 -0.05 -11.87 -28.97
N ARG A 120 1.05 -11.50 -29.65
CA ARG A 120 1.09 -11.17 -31.10
C ARG A 120 1.64 -12.34 -31.92
#